data_AF-A0A2H3L6Z6-F1
#
_entry.id   AF-A0A2H3L6Z6-F1
#
_cell.length_a   1.000
_cell.length_b   1.000
_cell.length_c   1.000
_cell.angle_alpha   90.00
_cell.angle_beta   90.00
_cell.angle_gamma   90.00
#
_symmetry.space_group_name_H-M   'P 1'
#
loop_
_entity.id
_entity.type
_entity.pdbx_description
1 polymer ?
#
loop_
_entity_poly.entity_id
_entity_poly.type
_entity_poly.pdbx_seq_one_letter_code
_entity_poly.pdbx_strand_id
1 'polypeptide(L)'
;MTTTIPLLGYHVWWSTRGLRVSHDDLLNHLNATGFGAFAPALPTDATALKRAIYAWLDDQHQTGSPLQPPKGGIRNLVRPINTRSSQHIVFALVGEAVDFAALGLSYGTQARILLEKLSPHERLHREPALICTTAATGVIAAQHEASAFTDALRPRWRTYQTLHLAGDLTHLIRTIIDAIPGAVCVRREGGLFFVPVSEHATLLRLRQLVAALPTDGEHEPYVELLGVPDEAAARRTMARAVHRGMLADVQAMQSDLNDLQRKAKQVKASTIAQRLSAYQQVIARAQLYADLLGMHQQDIQTAITDLSAVARSLLLSDTNEPSDRNDAIVAAPIQLPDGGDATISPTSGEATHLGTHPNPPNGTFNGGANLGTEAGVRPYA
;
A
#
# COMPACT_ATOMS: atom_id res chain seq x y z
N MET A 1 26.58 43.65 9.74
CA MET A 1 25.92 43.50 8.44
C MET A 1 25.92 42.02 8.10
N THR A 2 24.79 41.34 8.23
CA THR A 2 24.67 39.92 7.86
C THR A 2 24.48 39.83 6.35
N THR A 3 25.55 39.48 5.64
CA THR A 3 25.53 39.25 4.20
C THR A 3 24.52 38.14 3.91
N THR A 4 23.38 38.49 3.30
CA THR A 4 22.35 37.50 2.95
C THR A 4 22.83 36.76 1.72
N ILE A 5 23.31 35.53 1.91
CA ILE A 5 23.74 34.68 0.80
C ILE A 5 22.48 34.33 -0.01
N PRO A 6 22.44 34.63 -1.32
CA PRO A 6 21.30 34.25 -2.16
C PRO A 6 21.14 32.72 -2.13
N LEU A 7 19.91 32.24 -2.08
CA LEU A 7 19.60 30.81 -2.02
C LEU A 7 19.00 30.33 -3.34
N LEU A 8 19.44 29.16 -3.79
CA LEU A 8 18.85 28.44 -4.91
C LEU A 8 17.53 27.77 -4.49
N GLY A 9 17.46 27.28 -3.26
CA GLY A 9 16.32 26.55 -2.71
C GLY A 9 16.64 25.90 -1.38
N TYR A 10 15.89 24.88 -1.03
CA TYR A 10 16.00 24.17 0.25
C TYR A 10 16.09 22.68 0.04
N HIS A 11 16.97 22.04 0.81
CA HIS A 11 16.85 20.63 1.12
C HIS A 11 15.81 20.42 2.20
N VAL A 12 14.88 19.51 1.93
CA VAL A 12 13.74 19.22 2.79
C VAL A 12 13.77 17.75 3.19
N TRP A 13 13.67 17.50 4.49
CA TRP A 13 13.42 16.19 5.07
C TRP A 13 12.55 16.34 6.31
N TRP A 14 11.95 15.25 6.76
CA TRP A 14 10.97 15.30 7.84
C TRP A 14 11.00 14.04 8.71
N SER A 15 10.41 14.15 9.89
CA SER A 15 10.05 13.03 10.75
C SER A 15 8.59 13.16 11.15
N THR A 16 7.84 12.07 11.01
CA THR A 16 6.45 11.95 11.49
C THR A 16 6.34 11.00 12.67
N ARG A 17 7.46 10.62 13.28
CA ARG A 17 7.47 9.67 14.39
C ARG A 17 6.64 10.22 15.55
N GLY A 18 5.87 9.35 16.18
CA GLY A 18 4.96 9.70 17.26
C GLY A 18 3.68 10.44 16.86
N LEU A 19 3.48 10.77 15.58
CA LEU A 19 2.23 11.39 15.15
C LEU A 19 1.07 10.40 15.12
N ARG A 20 -0.04 10.81 15.75
CA ARG A 20 -1.30 10.07 15.80
C ARG A 20 -2.44 11.08 15.77
N VAL A 21 -3.13 11.19 14.63
CA VAL A 21 -4.13 12.24 14.41
C VAL A 21 -5.43 11.65 13.91
N SER A 22 -6.55 12.14 14.44
CA SER A 22 -7.88 11.76 13.94
C SER A 22 -8.07 12.32 12.52
N HIS A 23 -8.94 11.70 11.73
CA HIS A 23 -9.17 12.12 10.36
C HIS A 23 -9.74 13.54 10.30
N ASP A 24 -10.68 13.87 11.16
CA ASP A 24 -11.31 15.19 11.20
C ASP A 24 -10.31 16.27 11.62
N ASP A 25 -9.47 15.98 12.63
CA ASP A 25 -8.40 16.90 13.03
C ASP A 25 -7.40 17.09 11.89
N LEU A 26 -6.99 16.02 11.22
CA LEU A 26 -6.07 16.10 10.09
C LEU A 26 -6.66 16.96 8.96
N LEU A 27 -7.94 16.77 8.63
CA LEU A 27 -8.64 17.59 7.64
C LEU A 27 -8.66 19.07 8.03
N ASN A 28 -8.95 19.37 9.29
CA ASN A 28 -8.95 20.74 9.79
C ASN A 28 -7.57 21.41 9.65
N HIS A 29 -6.50 20.70 10.05
CA HIS A 29 -5.13 21.21 9.92
C HIS A 29 -4.69 21.36 8.46
N LEU A 30 -5.06 20.41 7.59
CA LEU A 30 -4.79 20.50 6.14
C LEU A 30 -5.50 21.69 5.51
N ASN A 31 -6.77 21.92 5.85
CA ASN A 31 -7.52 23.07 5.34
C ASN A 31 -6.93 24.39 5.83
N ALA A 32 -6.58 24.48 7.12
CA ALA A 32 -5.97 25.68 7.71
C ALA A 32 -4.62 26.06 7.07
N THR A 33 -3.88 25.09 6.55
CA THR A 33 -2.55 25.28 5.94
C THR A 33 -2.58 25.31 4.41
N GLY A 34 -3.77 25.22 3.80
CA GLY A 34 -3.96 25.25 2.35
C GLY A 34 -3.63 23.94 1.63
N PHE A 35 -3.52 22.82 2.35
CA PHE A 35 -3.27 21.49 1.81
C PHE A 35 -4.52 20.59 1.77
N GLY A 36 -5.72 21.16 1.89
CA GLY A 36 -6.99 20.40 1.91
C GLY A 36 -7.18 19.45 0.71
N ALA A 37 -6.65 19.80 -0.46
CA ALA A 37 -6.70 18.95 -1.66
C ALA A 37 -5.90 17.63 -1.53
N PHE A 38 -5.01 17.54 -0.55
CA PHE A 38 -4.18 16.36 -0.26
C PHE A 38 -4.78 15.46 0.82
N ALA A 39 -6.00 15.74 1.29
CA ALA A 39 -6.68 14.95 2.30
C ALA A 39 -6.64 13.44 1.98
N PRO A 40 -6.02 12.61 2.84
CA PRO A 40 -6.00 11.18 2.63
C PRO A 40 -7.40 10.60 2.85
N ALA A 41 -7.77 9.55 2.11
CA ALA A 41 -8.97 8.78 2.42
C ALA A 41 -8.86 8.13 3.81
N LEU A 42 -10.01 7.86 4.43
CA LEU A 42 -10.06 7.09 5.67
C LEU A 42 -9.34 5.73 5.53
N PRO A 43 -8.65 5.25 6.59
CA PRO A 43 -8.09 3.91 6.60
C PRO A 43 -9.14 2.85 6.22
N THR A 44 -8.75 1.95 5.31
CA THR A 44 -9.62 0.81 4.97
C THR A 44 -9.81 -0.10 6.18
N ASP A 45 -10.92 -0.84 6.25
CA ASP A 45 -11.16 -1.81 7.33
C ASP A 45 -10.02 -2.80 7.53
N ALA A 46 -9.42 -3.26 6.43
CA ALA A 46 -8.29 -4.18 6.50
C ALA A 46 -7.07 -3.51 7.13
N THR A 47 -6.80 -2.25 6.79
CA THR A 47 -5.72 -1.45 7.38
C THR A 47 -5.99 -1.17 8.86
N ALA A 48 -7.20 -0.71 9.20
CA ALA A 48 -7.61 -0.42 10.57
C ALA A 48 -7.55 -1.67 11.45
N LEU A 49 -8.05 -2.81 10.96
CA LEU A 49 -8.03 -4.08 11.69
C LEU A 49 -6.60 -4.57 11.88
N LYS A 50 -5.76 -4.51 10.84
CA LYS A 50 -4.34 -4.86 10.94
C LYS A 50 -3.65 -4.02 12.02
N ARG A 51 -3.88 -2.70 12.05
CA ARG A 51 -3.33 -1.80 13.08
C ARG A 51 -3.82 -2.15 14.48
N ALA A 52 -5.11 -2.43 14.62
CA ALA A 52 -5.69 -2.84 15.90
C ALA A 52 -5.09 -4.14 16.43
N ILE A 53 -4.82 -5.11 15.54
CA ILE A 53 -4.17 -6.37 15.89
C ILE A 53 -2.75 -6.12 16.38
N TYR A 54 -1.95 -5.32 15.67
CA TYR A 54 -0.58 -5.00 16.11
C TYR A 54 -0.57 -4.25 17.44
N ALA A 55 -1.42 -3.24 17.60
CA ALA A 55 -1.52 -2.50 18.85
C ALA A 55 -1.91 -3.41 20.02
N TRP A 56 -2.85 -4.34 19.80
CA TRP A 56 -3.21 -5.33 20.82
C TRP A 56 -2.03 -6.26 21.15
N LEU A 57 -1.29 -6.75 20.15
CA LEU A 57 -0.09 -7.57 20.38
C LEU A 57 0.98 -6.81 21.17
N ASP A 58 1.22 -5.55 20.85
CA ASP A 58 2.17 -4.70 21.57
C ASP A 58 1.75 -4.53 23.04
N ASP A 59 0.46 -4.31 23.31
CA ASP A 59 -0.07 -4.26 24.68
C ASP A 59 0.15 -5.59 25.42
N GLN A 60 -0.07 -6.73 24.75
CA GLN A 60 0.18 -8.06 25.34
C GLN A 60 1.66 -8.29 25.66
N HIS A 61 2.58 -7.76 24.84
CA HIS A 61 4.01 -7.83 25.08
C HIS A 61 4.45 -7.02 26.31
N GLN A 62 3.79 -5.88 26.57
CA GLN A 62 4.07 -5.03 27.73
C GLN A 62 3.47 -5.56 29.03
N THR A 63 2.32 -6.24 28.96
CA THR A 63 1.55 -6.71 30.14
C THR A 63 1.90 -8.11 30.65
N GLY A 64 2.86 -8.80 30.04
CA GLY A 64 3.28 -10.14 30.50
C GLY A 64 2.22 -11.23 30.27
N SER A 65 1.42 -11.09 29.21
CA SER A 65 0.29 -11.98 28.90
C SER A 65 0.69 -13.47 28.80
N PRO A 66 -0.19 -14.44 29.14
CA PRO A 66 0.09 -15.88 28.99
C PRO A 66 0.31 -16.35 27.55
N LEU A 67 0.08 -15.49 26.55
CA LEU A 67 0.47 -15.71 25.14
C LEU A 67 1.94 -15.30 24.87
N GLN A 68 2.65 -14.82 25.89
CA GLN A 68 4.06 -14.46 25.81
C GLN A 68 4.92 -15.70 26.05
N PRO A 69 5.92 -15.93 25.20
CA PRO A 69 6.89 -16.96 25.44
C PRO A 69 8.16 -16.37 26.10
N PRO A 70 8.92 -17.16 26.88
CA PRO A 70 10.16 -16.72 27.52
C PRO A 70 11.20 -16.27 26.48
N LYS A 71 12.21 -15.48 26.91
CA LYS A 71 13.33 -15.03 26.05
C LYS A 71 13.89 -16.21 25.24
N GLY A 72 13.68 -16.19 23.92
CA GLY A 72 13.88 -17.31 22.99
C GLY A 72 12.61 -17.84 22.31
N GLY A 73 11.45 -17.23 22.57
CA GLY A 73 10.16 -17.83 22.31
C GLY A 73 9.26 -17.15 21.26
N ILE A 74 8.33 -17.96 20.72
CA ILE A 74 7.18 -17.67 19.84
C ILE A 74 7.04 -16.21 19.35
N ARG A 75 7.46 -15.94 18.11
CA ARG A 75 7.20 -14.68 17.41
C ARG A 75 5.79 -14.69 16.80
N ASN A 76 4.97 -13.69 17.11
CA ASN A 76 3.64 -13.57 16.51
C ASN A 76 3.71 -12.93 15.12
N LEU A 77 3.17 -13.63 14.12
CA LEU A 77 3.03 -13.18 12.75
C LEU A 77 1.55 -12.94 12.43
N VAL A 78 1.25 -11.78 11.84
CA VAL A 78 -0.10 -11.47 11.34
C VAL A 78 -0.16 -11.79 9.86
N ARG A 79 -0.92 -12.82 9.47
CA ARG A 79 -1.07 -13.24 8.07
C ARG A 79 -2.47 -12.92 7.53
N PRO A 80 -2.61 -12.13 6.45
CA PRO A 80 -3.89 -11.98 5.77
C PRO A 80 -4.24 -13.24 4.97
N ILE A 81 -5.49 -13.69 5.07
CA ILE A 81 -6.05 -14.82 4.31
C ILE A 81 -7.19 -14.28 3.44
N ASN A 82 -6.87 -13.26 2.64
CA ASN A 82 -7.88 -12.52 1.88
C ASN A 82 -7.90 -12.96 0.42
N THR A 83 -9.06 -13.37 -0.07
CA THR A 83 -9.35 -13.49 -1.51
C THR A 83 -10.22 -12.31 -1.96
N ARG A 84 -10.04 -11.85 -3.22
CA ARG A 84 -10.77 -10.69 -3.76
C ARG A 84 -12.29 -10.89 -3.75
N SER A 85 -12.76 -12.12 -3.92
CA SER A 85 -14.17 -12.51 -3.94
C SER A 85 -14.78 -12.79 -2.56
N SER A 86 -13.98 -12.83 -1.50
CA SER A 86 -14.50 -13.09 -0.15
C SER A 86 -15.33 -11.91 0.36
N GLN A 87 -16.48 -12.20 0.96
CA GLN A 87 -17.30 -11.25 1.73
C GLN A 87 -16.67 -10.88 3.08
N HIS A 88 -15.50 -11.44 3.42
CA HIS A 88 -14.83 -11.24 4.69
C HIS A 88 -13.37 -10.85 4.51
N ILE A 89 -12.87 -10.08 5.46
CA ILE A 89 -11.46 -9.82 5.71
C ILE A 89 -11.03 -10.78 6.81
N VAL A 90 -10.04 -11.63 6.53
CA VAL A 90 -9.58 -12.65 7.46
C VAL A 90 -8.08 -12.46 7.75
N PHE A 91 -7.74 -12.48 9.02
CA PHE A 91 -6.36 -12.52 9.50
C PHE A 91 -6.15 -13.75 10.39
N ALA A 92 -4.97 -14.37 10.28
CA ALA A 92 -4.50 -15.37 11.22
C ALA A 92 -3.31 -14.83 12.01
N LEU A 93 -3.35 -15.04 13.32
CA LEU A 93 -2.21 -14.89 14.22
C LEU A 93 -1.47 -16.22 14.26
N VAL A 94 -0.25 -16.23 13.75
CA VAL A 94 0.61 -17.42 13.68
C VAL A 94 1.78 -17.20 14.63
N GLY A 95 1.86 -18.05 15.66
CA GLY A 95 3.05 -18.13 16.50
C GLY A 95 4.14 -18.91 15.78
N GLU A 96 5.34 -18.34 15.71
CA GLU A 96 6.55 -18.96 15.17
C GLU A 96 7.52 -19.26 16.31
N ALA A 97 7.69 -20.52 16.69
CA ALA A 97 8.66 -20.92 17.68
C ALA A 97 9.97 -21.34 17.00
N VAL A 98 11.08 -20.72 17.40
CA VAL A 98 12.43 -21.03 16.93
C VAL A 98 13.15 -21.79 18.03
N ASP A 99 13.56 -23.02 17.74
CA ASP A 99 14.45 -23.80 18.59
C ASP A 99 15.85 -23.77 17.99
N PHE A 100 16.70 -22.86 18.50
CA PHE A 100 18.08 -22.76 18.04
C PHE A 100 18.93 -23.98 18.41
N ALA A 101 18.58 -24.72 19.46
CA ALA A 101 19.33 -25.91 19.86
C ALA A 101 19.06 -27.08 18.91
N ALA A 102 17.81 -27.22 18.45
CA ALA A 102 17.43 -28.22 17.45
C ALA A 102 17.54 -27.73 15.99
N LEU A 103 17.93 -26.46 15.77
CA LEU A 103 17.78 -25.75 14.48
C LEU A 103 16.36 -25.92 13.89
N GLY A 104 15.37 -26.00 14.77
CA GLY A 104 13.98 -26.30 14.45
C GLY A 104 13.15 -25.04 14.31
N LEU A 105 12.22 -25.06 13.36
CA LEU A 105 11.24 -23.99 13.14
C LEU A 105 9.84 -24.60 13.14
N SER A 106 8.95 -24.08 14.00
CA SER A 106 7.56 -24.54 14.07
C SER A 106 6.58 -23.39 14.05
N TYR A 107 5.43 -23.62 13.40
CA TYR A 107 4.36 -22.64 13.24
C TYR A 107 3.06 -23.19 13.84
N GLY A 108 2.35 -22.36 14.60
CA GLY A 108 1.02 -22.68 15.14
C GLY A 108 0.06 -21.52 14.95
N THR A 109 -1.17 -21.78 14.51
CA THR A 109 -2.21 -20.74 14.45
C THR A 109 -2.78 -20.55 15.85
N GLN A 110 -2.53 -19.37 16.44
CA GLN A 110 -2.99 -19.02 17.78
C GLN A 110 -4.41 -18.44 17.78
N ALA A 111 -4.73 -17.66 16.76
CA ALA A 111 -6.06 -17.10 16.61
C ALA A 111 -6.36 -16.77 15.14
N ARG A 112 -7.65 -16.66 14.84
CA ARG A 112 -8.15 -16.21 13.54
C ARG A 112 -9.22 -15.17 13.77
N ILE A 113 -9.19 -14.14 12.93
CA ILE A 113 -9.97 -12.93 13.08
C ILE A 113 -10.69 -12.73 11.76
N LEU A 114 -12.00 -12.61 11.83
CA LEU A 114 -12.89 -12.44 10.69
C LEU A 114 -13.67 -11.15 10.87
N LEU A 115 -13.60 -10.29 9.86
CA LEU A 115 -14.37 -9.06 9.76
C LEU A 115 -15.20 -9.10 8.48
N GLU A 116 -16.49 -8.87 8.61
CA GLU A 116 -17.42 -8.77 7.48
C GLU A 116 -17.11 -7.55 6.61
N LYS A 117 -17.16 -7.70 5.28
CA LYS A 117 -17.08 -6.58 4.35
C LYS A 117 -18.47 -6.06 4.07
N LEU A 118 -18.71 -4.81 4.47
CA LEU A 118 -19.96 -4.12 4.16
C LEU A 118 -19.79 -3.15 3.01
N SER A 119 -20.81 -3.04 2.17
CA SER A 119 -20.92 -1.96 1.21
C SER A 119 -21.09 -0.60 1.92
N PRO A 120 -20.75 0.53 1.26
CA PRO A 120 -20.93 1.85 1.86
C PRO A 120 -22.36 2.14 2.35
N HIS A 121 -23.38 1.62 1.64
CA HIS A 121 -24.78 1.76 2.03
C HIS A 121 -25.11 0.97 3.30
N GLU A 122 -24.69 -0.29 3.39
CA GLU A 122 -24.93 -1.12 4.59
C GLU A 122 -24.26 -0.54 5.84
N ARG A 123 -23.08 0.08 5.68
CA ARG A 123 -22.36 0.73 6.77
C ARG A 123 -23.10 1.91 7.40
N LEU A 124 -24.00 2.55 6.67
CA LEU A 124 -24.83 3.63 7.22
C LEU A 124 -25.86 3.09 8.23
N HIS A 125 -26.21 1.81 8.13
CA HIS A 125 -27.28 1.20 8.92
C HIS A 125 -26.76 0.22 9.97
N ARG A 126 -25.59 -0.39 9.78
CA ARG A 126 -25.01 -1.34 10.73
C ARG A 126 -23.48 -1.37 10.69
N GLU A 127 -22.89 -1.77 11.80
CA GLU A 127 -21.46 -2.08 11.87
C GLU A 127 -21.16 -3.49 11.32
N PRO A 128 -19.97 -3.71 10.73
CA PRO A 128 -19.53 -5.04 10.32
C PRO A 128 -19.38 -6.01 11.50
N ALA A 129 -19.79 -7.25 11.30
CA ALA A 129 -19.54 -8.32 12.26
C ALA A 129 -18.03 -8.60 12.35
N LEU A 130 -17.49 -8.52 13.57
CA LEU A 130 -16.12 -8.90 13.90
C LEU A 130 -16.20 -10.13 14.82
N ILE A 131 -15.57 -11.23 14.42
CA ILE A 131 -15.54 -12.49 15.17
C ILE A 131 -14.08 -12.94 15.28
N CYS A 132 -13.62 -13.17 16.50
CA CYS A 132 -12.31 -13.74 16.77
C CYS A 132 -12.47 -15.16 17.30
N THR A 133 -11.58 -16.09 16.91
CA THR A 133 -11.56 -17.45 17.44
C THR A 133 -10.13 -17.90 17.73
N THR A 134 -9.95 -18.69 18.79
CA THR A 134 -8.67 -19.35 19.12
C THR A 134 -8.59 -20.77 18.56
N ALA A 135 -9.66 -21.27 17.94
CA ALA A 135 -9.63 -22.56 17.24
C ALA A 135 -8.62 -22.47 16.09
N ALA A 136 -7.65 -23.40 16.06
CA ALA A 136 -6.59 -23.40 15.06
C ALA A 136 -7.09 -23.74 13.64
N THR A 137 -8.19 -24.50 13.51
CA THR A 137 -8.75 -25.01 12.25
C THR A 137 -10.28 -24.92 12.21
N GLY A 138 -10.89 -25.19 11.05
CA GLY A 138 -12.35 -25.20 10.87
C GLY A 138 -12.96 -23.86 10.44
N VAL A 139 -14.29 -23.76 10.42
CA VAL A 139 -14.99 -22.53 10.03
C VAL A 139 -15.09 -21.59 11.23
N ILE A 140 -14.75 -20.31 11.01
CA ILE A 140 -14.95 -19.26 12.03
C ILE A 140 -16.46 -18.99 12.09
N ALA A 141 -17.08 -19.33 13.20
CA ALA A 141 -18.51 -19.16 13.45
C ALA A 141 -18.72 -18.56 14.84
N ALA A 142 -19.85 -17.89 15.06
CA ALA A 142 -20.18 -17.23 16.32
C ALA A 142 -20.09 -18.18 17.53
N GLN A 143 -20.42 -19.47 17.36
CA GLN A 143 -20.29 -20.47 18.43
C GLN A 143 -18.85 -20.76 18.89
N HIS A 144 -17.84 -20.39 18.09
CA HIS A 144 -16.42 -20.57 18.40
C HIS A 144 -15.75 -19.24 18.74
N GLU A 145 -16.55 -18.22 19.03
CA GLU A 145 -16.05 -16.89 19.32
C GLU A 145 -15.31 -16.88 20.66
N ALA A 146 -14.09 -16.36 20.62
CA ALA A 146 -13.35 -15.99 21.81
C ALA A 146 -13.77 -14.58 22.24
N SER A 147 -14.91 -14.47 22.94
CA SER A 147 -15.56 -13.18 23.25
C SER A 147 -14.61 -12.18 23.92
N ALA A 148 -13.79 -12.60 24.90
CA ALA A 148 -12.80 -11.73 25.53
C ALA A 148 -11.80 -11.14 24.54
N PHE A 149 -11.40 -11.90 23.51
CA PHE A 149 -10.50 -11.40 22.47
C PHE A 149 -11.24 -10.45 21.51
N THR A 150 -12.46 -10.79 21.09
CA THR A 150 -13.28 -9.89 20.27
C THR A 150 -13.54 -8.56 20.99
N ASP A 151 -13.91 -8.62 22.27
CA ASP A 151 -14.24 -7.45 23.10
C ASP A 151 -13.03 -6.54 23.32
N ALA A 152 -11.82 -7.11 23.41
CA ALA A 152 -10.59 -6.34 23.46
C ALA A 152 -10.24 -5.70 22.10
N LEU A 153 -10.47 -6.40 20.99
CA LEU A 153 -10.04 -5.93 19.66
C LEU A 153 -11.00 -4.90 19.04
N ARG A 154 -12.31 -5.07 19.25
CA ARG A 154 -13.36 -4.21 18.66
C ARG A 154 -13.17 -2.71 18.94
N PRO A 155 -12.97 -2.24 20.19
CA PRO A 155 -12.78 -0.81 20.44
C PRO A 155 -11.51 -0.27 19.77
N ARG A 156 -10.42 -1.04 19.75
CA ARG A 156 -9.18 -0.65 19.06
C ARG A 156 -9.42 -0.49 17.56
N TRP A 157 -10.11 -1.45 16.95
CA TRP A 157 -10.44 -1.38 15.54
C TRP A 157 -11.25 -0.13 15.19
N ARG A 158 -12.29 0.20 15.97
CA ARG A 158 -13.07 1.45 15.80
C ARG A 158 -12.18 2.69 15.85
N THR A 159 -11.25 2.78 16.81
CA THR A 159 -10.30 3.89 16.89
C THR A 159 -9.44 4.00 15.62
N TYR A 160 -8.91 2.89 15.11
CA TYR A 160 -8.05 2.90 13.92
C TYR A 160 -8.80 3.11 12.59
N GLN A 161 -10.14 3.13 12.59
CA GLN A 161 -10.91 3.49 11.39
C GLN A 161 -10.81 4.97 11.05
N THR A 162 -10.58 5.82 12.04
CA THR A 162 -10.47 7.29 11.85
C THR A 162 -9.08 7.81 12.17
N LEU A 163 -8.16 6.97 12.66
CA LEU A 163 -6.83 7.39 13.08
C LEU A 163 -5.78 7.21 11.98
N HIS A 164 -5.10 8.31 11.64
CA HIS A 164 -3.91 8.33 10.78
C HIS A 164 -2.65 8.25 11.63
N LEU A 165 -1.72 7.40 11.20
CA LEU A 165 -0.44 7.16 11.89
C LEU A 165 0.72 7.80 11.14
N ALA A 166 1.89 7.83 11.78
CA ALA A 166 3.16 8.28 11.21
C ALA A 166 3.39 7.83 9.75
N GLY A 167 3.12 6.56 9.42
CA GLY A 167 3.26 6.05 8.06
C GLY A 167 2.35 6.74 7.05
N ASP A 168 1.08 6.97 7.40
CA ASP A 168 0.12 7.68 6.54
C ASP A 168 0.55 9.13 6.32
N LEU A 169 1.02 9.77 7.40
CA LEU A 169 1.48 11.16 7.36
C LEU A 169 2.78 11.31 6.57
N THR A 170 3.69 10.34 6.63
CA THR A 170 4.88 10.32 5.76
C THR A 170 4.47 10.23 4.29
N HIS A 171 3.49 9.38 3.95
CA HIS A 171 2.97 9.30 2.59
C HIS A 171 2.27 10.60 2.15
N LEU A 172 1.52 11.23 3.05
CA LEU A 172 0.86 12.51 2.83
C LEU A 172 1.86 13.63 2.56
N ILE A 173 2.83 13.83 3.45
CA ILE A 173 3.88 14.85 3.30
C ILE A 173 4.64 14.65 2.00
N ARG A 174 4.99 13.40 1.67
CA ARG A 174 5.61 13.07 0.39
C ARG A 174 4.74 13.49 -0.80
N THR A 175 3.45 13.18 -0.75
CA THR A 175 2.50 13.55 -1.83
C THR A 175 2.40 15.07 -1.98
N ILE A 176 2.40 15.81 -0.87
CA ILE A 176 2.43 17.27 -0.87
C ILE A 176 3.71 17.77 -1.55
N ILE A 177 4.89 17.29 -1.13
CA ILE A 177 6.18 17.71 -1.68
C ILE A 177 6.30 17.35 -3.16
N ASP A 178 5.89 16.15 -3.55
CA ASP A 178 5.91 15.69 -4.95
C ASP A 178 5.02 16.57 -5.86
N ALA A 179 4.00 17.23 -5.29
CA ALA A 179 3.12 18.15 -6.00
C ALA A 179 3.64 19.61 -6.05
N ILE A 180 4.68 19.96 -5.29
CA ILE A 180 5.27 21.31 -5.33
C ILE A 180 5.97 21.51 -6.69
N PRO A 181 5.68 22.59 -7.42
CA PRO A 181 6.34 22.89 -8.68
C PRO A 181 7.86 22.94 -8.54
N GLY A 182 8.53 22.14 -9.36
CA GLY A 182 9.98 22.04 -9.32
C GLY A 182 10.53 21.35 -8.08
N ALA A 183 9.78 20.58 -7.29
CA ALA A 183 10.40 19.72 -6.28
C ALA A 183 11.03 18.47 -6.90
N VAL A 184 12.19 18.04 -6.38
CA VAL A 184 12.89 16.82 -6.82
C VAL A 184 13.33 15.97 -5.65
N CYS A 185 13.12 14.66 -5.79
CA CYS A 185 13.69 13.67 -4.90
C CYS A 185 15.20 13.50 -5.18
N VAL A 186 16.04 14.00 -4.28
CA VAL A 186 17.50 13.85 -4.36
C VAL A 186 17.91 12.45 -3.89
N ARG A 187 17.21 11.91 -2.89
CA ARG A 187 17.42 10.55 -2.38
C ARG A 187 16.11 9.92 -1.96
N ARG A 188 15.65 8.94 -2.74
CA ARG A 188 14.36 8.25 -2.52
C ARG A 188 14.30 7.48 -1.21
N GLU A 189 15.33 6.70 -0.91
CA GLU A 189 15.42 5.90 0.33
C GLU A 189 15.66 6.74 1.59
N GLY A 190 16.06 8.01 1.44
CA GLY A 190 16.36 8.90 2.56
C GLY A 190 15.33 10.00 2.77
N GLY A 191 14.29 10.09 1.94
CA GLY A 191 13.29 11.15 2.03
C GLY A 191 13.85 12.56 1.84
N LEU A 192 14.96 12.72 1.09
CA LEU A 192 15.59 14.02 0.88
C LEU A 192 15.11 14.63 -0.43
N PHE A 193 14.53 15.82 -0.35
CA PHE A 193 14.03 16.57 -1.48
C PHE A 193 14.77 17.89 -1.65
N PHE A 194 14.85 18.38 -2.88
CA PHE A 194 15.21 19.75 -3.18
C PHE A 194 13.96 20.49 -3.64
N VAL A 195 13.73 21.68 -3.10
CA VAL A 195 12.60 22.53 -3.43
C VAL A 195 13.09 23.96 -3.74
N PRO A 196 12.71 24.57 -4.87
CA PRO A 196 13.16 25.90 -5.27
C PRO A 196 12.79 26.99 -4.24
N VAL A 197 13.61 28.04 -4.19
CA VAL A 197 13.39 29.17 -3.25
C VAL A 197 12.05 29.87 -3.47
N SER A 198 11.50 29.84 -4.69
CA SER A 198 10.17 30.39 -5.03
C SER A 198 9.04 29.75 -4.22
N GLU A 199 9.23 28.51 -3.76
CA GLU A 199 8.24 27.73 -3.00
C GLU A 199 8.48 27.77 -1.48
N HIS A 200 9.33 28.68 -1.00
CA HIS A 200 9.63 28.82 0.43
C HIS A 200 8.36 29.00 1.28
N ALA A 201 7.39 29.80 0.81
CA ALA A 201 6.13 30.00 1.51
C ALA A 201 5.34 28.69 1.66
N THR A 202 5.37 27.81 0.65
CA THR A 202 4.74 26.49 0.70
C THR A 202 5.41 25.58 1.72
N LEU A 203 6.75 25.60 1.80
CA LEU A 203 7.51 24.85 2.80
C LEU A 203 7.24 25.32 4.23
N LEU A 204 7.09 26.64 4.44
CA LEU A 204 6.73 27.17 5.75
C LEU A 204 5.34 26.72 6.19
N ARG A 205 4.35 26.70 5.29
CA ARG A 205 3.02 26.14 5.58
C ARG A 205 3.09 24.65 5.92
N LEU A 206 3.94 23.89 5.22
CA LEU A 206 4.14 22.46 5.50
C LEU A 206 4.77 22.24 6.89
N ARG A 207 5.74 23.07 7.26
CA ARG A 207 6.33 23.04 8.61
C ARG A 207 5.29 23.40 9.68
N GLN A 208 4.46 24.40 9.43
CA GLN A 208 3.35 24.78 10.32
C GLN A 208 2.33 23.65 10.47
N LEU A 209 1.97 22.98 9.38
CA LEU A 209 1.09 21.81 9.40
C LEU A 209 1.65 20.75 10.35
N VAL A 210 2.88 20.30 10.13
CA VAL A 210 3.48 19.21 10.92
C VAL A 210 3.65 19.58 12.39
N ALA A 211 4.05 20.82 12.68
CA ALA A 211 4.22 21.30 14.05
C ALA A 211 2.90 21.41 14.83
N ALA A 212 1.77 21.55 14.13
CA ALA A 212 0.45 21.65 14.77
C ALA A 212 -0.21 20.28 15.02
N LEU A 213 0.33 19.19 14.44
CA LEU A 213 -0.26 17.86 14.60
C LEU A 213 0.00 17.28 16.00
N PRO A 214 -0.96 16.53 16.56
CA PRO A 214 -0.82 15.90 17.87
C PRO A 214 0.27 14.80 17.86
N THR A 215 1.05 14.78 18.94
CA THR A 215 2.16 13.84 19.17
C THR A 215 1.87 12.93 20.36
N ASP A 216 2.58 11.80 20.43
CA ASP A 216 2.59 10.90 21.59
C ASP A 216 3.41 11.45 22.77
N GLY A 217 4.11 12.57 22.60
CA GLY A 217 4.96 13.21 23.60
C GLY A 217 6.36 12.59 23.74
N GLU A 218 6.62 11.44 23.12
CA GLU A 218 7.95 10.80 23.13
C GLU A 218 8.83 11.29 21.99
N HIS A 219 8.21 11.61 20.85
CA HIS A 219 8.90 12.03 19.64
C HIS A 219 8.38 13.38 19.15
N GLU A 220 9.31 14.27 18.81
CA GLU A 220 8.96 15.55 18.20
C GLU A 220 9.00 15.41 16.67
N PRO A 221 7.86 15.57 15.98
CA PRO A 221 7.81 15.59 14.53
C PRO A 221 8.40 16.90 14.02
N TYR A 222 9.03 16.86 12.85
CA TYR A 222 9.65 18.04 12.28
C TYR A 222 9.66 18.02 10.77
N VAL A 223 9.80 19.21 10.19
CA VAL A 223 10.17 19.42 8.79
C VAL A 223 11.35 20.38 8.81
N GLU A 224 12.50 19.90 8.38
CA GLU A 224 13.73 20.70 8.35
C GLU A 224 13.99 21.24 6.95
N LEU A 225 14.41 22.51 6.90
CA LEU A 225 14.66 23.26 5.68
C LEU A 225 16.11 23.75 5.70
N LEU A 226 16.99 23.09 4.94
CA LEU A 226 18.39 23.51 4.82
C LEU A 226 18.60 24.30 3.52
N GLY A 227 18.92 25.58 3.65
CA GLY A 227 19.17 26.45 2.50
C GLY A 227 20.35 25.98 1.66
N VAL A 228 20.16 25.92 0.34
CA VAL A 228 21.20 25.65 -0.64
C VAL A 228 21.68 26.98 -1.21
N PRO A 229 22.93 27.40 -0.99
CA PRO A 229 23.43 28.68 -1.47
C PRO A 229 23.44 28.70 -2.99
N ASP A 230 23.16 29.87 -3.55
CA ASP A 230 23.19 30.14 -4.98
C ASP A 230 24.64 30.37 -5.45
N GLU A 231 25.41 29.29 -5.46
CA GLU A 231 26.77 29.27 -5.96
C GLU A 231 26.90 28.32 -7.16
N ALA A 232 27.82 28.61 -8.06
CA ALA A 232 28.07 27.79 -9.25
C ALA A 232 28.41 26.32 -8.91
N ALA A 233 29.01 26.06 -7.76
CA ALA A 233 29.31 24.70 -7.28
C ALA A 233 28.04 23.98 -6.78
N ALA A 234 27.19 24.67 -6.03
CA ALA A 234 25.91 24.15 -5.55
C ALA A 234 24.94 23.88 -6.71
N ARG A 235 24.81 24.82 -7.66
CA ARG A 235 24.03 24.63 -8.90
C ARG A 235 24.48 23.40 -9.69
N ARG A 236 25.79 23.22 -9.89
CA ARG A 236 26.34 22.04 -10.58
C ARG A 236 26.03 20.73 -9.84
N THR A 237 26.09 20.74 -8.51
CA THR A 237 25.78 19.56 -7.69
C THR A 237 24.29 19.23 -7.76
N MET A 238 23.42 20.24 -7.67
CA MET A 238 21.98 20.07 -7.81
C MET A 238 21.59 19.62 -9.21
N ALA A 239 22.19 20.17 -10.26
CA ALA A 239 22.01 19.70 -11.64
C ALA A 239 22.27 18.20 -11.78
N ARG A 240 23.39 17.71 -11.22
CA ARG A 240 23.71 16.28 -11.23
C ARG A 240 22.71 15.45 -10.43
N ALA A 241 22.31 15.91 -9.25
CA ALA A 241 21.34 15.21 -8.40
C ALA A 241 19.97 15.12 -9.09
N VAL A 242 19.49 16.22 -9.65
CA VAL A 242 18.22 16.30 -10.39
C VAL A 242 18.26 15.41 -11.62
N HIS A 243 19.34 15.48 -12.40
CA HIS A 243 19.50 14.61 -13.56
C HIS A 243 19.41 13.12 -13.20
N ARG A 244 20.08 12.69 -12.13
CA ARG A 244 19.99 11.31 -11.63
C ARG A 244 18.58 10.94 -11.17
N GLY A 245 17.91 11.83 -10.44
CA GLY A 245 16.53 11.62 -10.00
C GLY A 245 15.56 11.48 -11.17
N MET A 246 15.69 12.35 -12.18
CA MET A 246 14.88 12.29 -13.40
C MET A 246 15.12 11.02 -14.20
N LEU A 247 16.37 10.58 -14.36
CA LEU A 247 16.66 9.31 -15.02
C LEU A 247 16.05 8.12 -14.27
N ALA A 248 16.11 8.12 -12.93
CA ALA A 248 15.48 7.09 -12.13
C ALA A 248 13.95 7.09 -12.27
N ASP A 249 13.32 8.27 -12.29
CA ASP A 249 11.88 8.40 -12.53
C ASP A 249 11.52 7.92 -13.95
N VAL A 250 12.31 8.28 -14.98
CA VAL A 250 12.14 7.80 -16.36
C VAL A 250 12.24 6.28 -16.46
N GLN A 251 13.24 5.67 -15.81
CA GLN A 251 13.39 4.22 -15.77
C GLN A 251 12.21 3.55 -15.04
N ALA A 252 11.76 4.13 -13.93
CA ALA A 252 10.58 3.64 -13.21
C ALA A 252 9.31 3.73 -14.09
N MET A 253 9.15 4.81 -14.86
CA MET A 253 8.05 4.98 -15.80
C MET A 253 8.11 3.98 -16.95
N GLN A 254 9.29 3.70 -17.51
CA GLN A 254 9.48 2.67 -18.52
C GLN A 254 9.16 1.26 -17.99
N SER A 255 9.60 0.94 -16.77
CA SER A 255 9.28 -0.33 -16.13
C SER A 255 7.78 -0.47 -15.88
N ASP A 256 7.12 0.56 -15.36
CA ASP A 256 5.67 0.58 -15.14
C ASP A 256 4.92 0.43 -16.48
N LEU A 257 5.38 1.10 -17.54
CA LEU A 257 4.78 1.00 -18.86
C LEU A 257 4.95 -0.41 -19.46
N ASN A 258 6.11 -1.04 -19.32
CA ASN A 258 6.33 -2.43 -19.74
C ASN A 258 5.43 -3.40 -18.97
N ASP A 259 5.22 -3.16 -17.67
CA ASP A 259 4.30 -3.95 -16.85
C ASP A 259 2.84 -3.75 -17.26
N LEU A 260 2.46 -2.52 -17.63
CA LEU A 260 1.14 -2.21 -18.17
C LEU A 260 0.92 -2.89 -19.52
N GLN A 261 1.90 -2.88 -20.42
CA GLN A 261 1.84 -3.59 -21.69
C GLN A 261 1.58 -5.09 -21.49
N ARG A 262 2.29 -5.71 -20.53
CA ARG A 262 2.10 -7.13 -20.20
C ARG A 262 0.71 -7.43 -19.62
N LYS A 263 0.06 -6.44 -18.99
CA LYS A 263 -1.22 -6.58 -18.29
C LYS A 263 -2.37 -5.85 -18.98
N ALA A 264 -2.17 -5.33 -20.21
CA ALA A 264 -3.05 -4.36 -20.86
C ALA A 264 -4.53 -4.78 -20.88
N LYS A 265 -4.82 -6.06 -21.13
CA LYS A 265 -6.18 -6.64 -21.12
C LYS A 265 -6.90 -6.58 -19.75
N GLN A 266 -6.23 -6.24 -18.66
CA GLN A 266 -6.75 -6.25 -17.29
C GLN A 266 -6.71 -4.86 -16.61
N VAL A 267 -6.24 -3.81 -17.28
CA VAL A 267 -6.06 -2.49 -16.67
C VAL A 267 -7.25 -1.58 -17.02
N LYS A 268 -7.79 -0.88 -16.03
CA LYS A 268 -8.87 0.08 -16.24
C LYS A 268 -8.34 1.33 -16.95
N ALA A 269 -9.13 1.89 -17.88
CA ALA A 269 -8.80 3.13 -18.58
C ALA A 269 -8.48 4.31 -17.63
N SER A 270 -9.14 4.38 -16.47
CA SER A 270 -8.86 5.39 -15.44
C SER A 270 -7.43 5.30 -14.87
N THR A 271 -6.89 4.08 -14.76
CA THR A 271 -5.50 3.85 -14.32
C THR A 271 -4.52 4.34 -15.38
N ILE A 272 -4.81 4.13 -16.66
CA ILE A 272 -3.97 4.62 -17.78
C ILE A 272 -3.96 6.15 -17.82
N ALA A 273 -5.13 6.79 -17.66
CA ALA A 273 -5.23 8.25 -17.62
C ALA A 273 -4.44 8.87 -16.45
N GLN A 274 -4.52 8.27 -15.25
CA GLN A 274 -3.75 8.70 -14.08
C GLN A 274 -2.24 8.56 -14.31
N ARG A 275 -1.81 7.54 -15.06
CA ARG A 275 -0.39 7.36 -15.40
C ARG A 275 0.10 8.39 -16.41
N LEU A 276 -0.73 8.72 -17.42
CA LEU A 276 -0.43 9.80 -18.37
C LEU A 276 -0.28 11.17 -17.69
N SER A 277 -1.12 11.49 -16.69
CA SER A 277 -0.97 12.74 -15.94
C SER A 277 0.34 12.75 -15.14
N ALA A 278 0.73 11.62 -14.55
CA ALA A 278 2.02 11.50 -13.86
C ALA A 278 3.20 11.69 -14.83
N TYR A 279 3.10 11.20 -16.06
CA TYR A 279 4.11 11.42 -17.10
C TYR A 279 4.24 12.90 -17.47
N GLN A 280 3.12 13.59 -17.69
CA GLN A 280 3.11 15.03 -17.97
C GLN A 280 3.74 15.85 -16.84
N GLN A 281 3.53 15.46 -15.59
CA GLN A 281 4.15 16.11 -14.42
C GLN A 281 5.67 15.93 -14.38
N VAL A 282 6.22 14.78 -14.82
CA VAL A 282 7.68 14.61 -14.92
C VAL A 282 8.25 15.51 -16.03
N ILE A 283 7.56 15.63 -17.16
CA ILE A 283 7.97 16.49 -18.28
C ILE A 283 7.99 17.97 -17.88
N ALA A 284 6.92 18.45 -17.23
CA ALA A 284 6.84 19.83 -16.76
C ALA A 284 7.93 20.16 -15.74
N ARG A 285 8.25 19.21 -14.84
CA ARG A 285 9.38 19.35 -13.91
C ARG A 285 10.70 19.44 -14.68
N ALA A 286 10.95 18.56 -15.65
CA ALA A 286 12.17 18.59 -16.46
C ALA A 286 12.42 19.95 -17.15
N GLN A 287 11.37 20.58 -17.67
CA GLN A 287 11.46 21.89 -18.32
C GLN A 287 11.84 22.99 -17.34
N LEU A 288 11.17 23.06 -16.18
CA LEU A 288 11.46 24.07 -15.14
C LEU A 288 12.92 24.00 -14.66
N TYR A 289 13.52 22.80 -14.66
CA TYR A 289 14.91 22.61 -14.27
C TYR A 289 15.94 22.91 -15.35
N ALA A 290 15.60 22.71 -16.63
CA ALA A 290 16.44 23.20 -17.72
C ALA A 290 16.65 24.72 -17.57
N ASP A 291 15.57 25.43 -17.22
CA ASP A 291 15.59 26.88 -16.98
C ASP A 291 16.34 27.26 -15.69
N LEU A 292 16.13 26.54 -14.58
CA LEU A 292 16.69 26.88 -13.27
C LEU A 292 18.18 26.52 -13.14
N LEU A 293 18.63 25.45 -13.79
CA LEU A 293 19.99 24.89 -13.65
C LEU A 293 20.85 25.03 -14.91
N GLY A 294 20.32 25.62 -15.98
CA GLY A 294 21.04 25.82 -17.24
C GLY A 294 21.51 24.50 -17.88
N MET A 295 20.75 23.42 -17.68
CA MET A 295 21.12 22.06 -18.06
C MET A 295 20.86 21.77 -19.54
N HIS A 296 21.74 21.00 -20.19
CA HIS A 296 21.56 20.52 -21.56
C HIS A 296 20.34 19.58 -21.67
N GLN A 297 19.38 20.02 -22.48
CA GLN A 297 18.01 19.51 -22.58
C GLN A 297 17.86 18.23 -23.43
N GLN A 298 18.86 17.88 -24.24
CA GLN A 298 18.73 16.91 -25.34
C GLN A 298 18.46 15.47 -24.87
N ASP A 299 19.18 14.96 -23.87
CA ASP A 299 19.04 13.57 -23.43
C ASP A 299 17.69 13.32 -22.74
N ILE A 300 17.25 14.29 -21.92
CA ILE A 300 15.95 14.21 -21.22
C ILE A 300 14.80 14.36 -22.22
N GLN A 301 14.91 15.27 -23.20
CA GLN A 301 13.89 15.47 -24.22
C GLN A 301 13.72 14.23 -25.13
N THR A 302 14.82 13.56 -25.47
CA THR A 302 14.80 12.33 -26.27
C THR A 302 14.08 11.21 -25.51
N ALA A 303 14.47 10.96 -24.25
CA ALA A 303 13.83 9.94 -23.42
C ALA A 303 12.33 10.20 -23.19
N ILE A 304 11.93 11.47 -23.04
CA ILE A 304 10.52 11.88 -22.90
C ILE A 304 9.72 11.63 -24.18
N THR A 305 10.30 11.92 -25.34
CA THR A 305 9.64 11.75 -26.64
C THR A 305 9.36 10.28 -26.92
N ASP A 306 10.34 9.42 -26.62
CA ASP A 306 10.20 7.97 -26.77
C ASP A 306 9.10 7.41 -25.86
N LEU A 307 9.08 7.81 -24.58
CA LEU A 307 8.03 7.41 -23.63
C LEU A 307 6.62 7.85 -24.07
N SER A 308 6.51 9.08 -24.59
CA SER A 308 5.24 9.64 -25.06
C SER A 308 4.71 8.91 -26.29
N ALA A 309 5.59 8.49 -27.20
CA ALA A 309 5.24 7.72 -28.38
C ALA A 309 4.69 6.32 -28.00
N VAL A 310 5.33 5.64 -27.04
CA VAL A 310 4.88 4.32 -26.58
C VAL A 310 3.53 4.40 -25.86
N ALA A 311 3.32 5.41 -25.00
CA ALA A 311 2.03 5.60 -24.32
C ALA A 311 0.88 5.88 -25.30
N ARG A 312 1.11 6.67 -26.36
CA ARG A 312 0.11 6.93 -27.41
C ARG A 312 -0.19 5.68 -28.24
N SER A 313 0.83 4.87 -28.54
CA SER A 313 0.66 3.59 -29.24
C SER A 313 -0.28 2.66 -28.48
N LEU A 314 -0.17 2.61 -27.14
CA LEU A 314 -1.06 1.78 -26.30
C LEU A 314 -2.53 2.23 -26.35
N LEU A 315 -2.78 3.55 -26.33
CA LEU A 315 -4.14 4.09 -26.44
C LEU A 315 -4.78 3.81 -27.80
N LEU A 316 -3.99 3.84 -28.88
CA LEU A 316 -4.46 3.58 -30.24
C LEU A 316 -4.65 2.07 -30.53
N SER A 317 -3.99 1.21 -29.76
CA SER A 317 -4.11 -0.25 -29.86
C SER A 317 -5.42 -0.76 -29.25
N ASP A 318 -5.90 -0.12 -28.18
CA ASP A 318 -7.19 -0.45 -27.54
C ASP A 318 -8.42 0.08 -28.32
N THR A 319 -8.25 1.07 -29.21
CA THR A 319 -9.35 1.60 -30.05
C THR A 319 -9.55 0.88 -31.38
N ASN A 320 -8.69 -0.09 -31.74
CA ASN A 320 -8.70 -0.75 -33.05
C ASN A 320 -9.21 -2.21 -33.03
N GLU A 321 -9.75 -2.72 -31.92
CA GLU A 321 -10.52 -3.97 -31.97
C GLU A 321 -12.01 -3.66 -32.23
N PRO A 322 -12.60 -4.14 -33.34
CA PRO A 322 -14.03 -4.03 -33.56
C PRO A 322 -14.75 -4.82 -32.47
N SER A 323 -15.71 -4.15 -31.84
CA SER A 323 -16.66 -4.71 -30.89
C SER A 323 -17.52 -5.79 -31.57
N ASP A 324 -17.00 -7.01 -31.68
CA ASP A 324 -17.81 -8.21 -31.89
C ASP A 324 -18.41 -8.65 -30.54
N ARG A 325 -19.45 -7.93 -30.13
CA ARG A 325 -20.43 -8.44 -29.16
C ARG A 325 -21.82 -8.20 -29.72
N ASN A 326 -22.38 -9.26 -30.27
CA ASN A 326 -23.77 -9.42 -30.63
C ASN A 326 -24.69 -8.88 -29.53
N ASP A 327 -25.35 -7.77 -29.81
CA ASP A 327 -26.65 -7.44 -29.25
C ASP A 327 -27.69 -8.42 -29.84
N ALA A 328 -27.88 -9.55 -29.17
CA ALA A 328 -29.05 -10.40 -29.37
C ALA A 328 -30.00 -10.21 -28.19
N ILE A 329 -30.88 -9.23 -28.33
CA ILE A 329 -32.16 -9.15 -27.63
C ILE A 329 -32.94 -10.42 -28.02
N VAL A 330 -33.13 -11.35 -27.08
CA VAL A 330 -34.13 -12.41 -27.22
C VAL A 330 -35.11 -12.29 -26.06
N ALA A 331 -36.25 -11.71 -26.37
CA ALA A 331 -37.47 -11.84 -25.61
C ALA A 331 -37.85 -13.32 -25.50
N ALA A 332 -38.04 -13.82 -24.29
CA ALA A 332 -38.59 -15.14 -24.05
C ALA A 332 -40.12 -15.11 -24.24
N PRO A 333 -40.72 -15.98 -25.07
CA PRO A 333 -42.13 -16.28 -25.00
C PRO A 333 -42.38 -17.37 -23.96
N ILE A 334 -43.38 -17.14 -23.12
CA ILE A 334 -43.99 -18.10 -22.19
C ILE A 334 -44.79 -19.11 -23.01
N GLN A 335 -44.54 -20.42 -22.81
CA GLN A 335 -45.53 -21.45 -23.13
C GLN A 335 -45.34 -22.70 -22.26
N LEU A 336 -46.41 -23.06 -21.53
CA LEU A 336 -46.58 -24.33 -20.80
C LEU A 336 -46.69 -25.53 -21.77
N PRO A 337 -46.40 -26.74 -21.28
CA PRO A 337 -47.45 -27.76 -21.08
C PRO A 337 -47.27 -28.44 -19.70
N ASP A 338 -48.26 -28.58 -18.83
CA ASP A 338 -49.43 -29.47 -18.82
C ASP A 338 -49.16 -30.98 -19.05
N GLY A 339 -49.38 -31.75 -17.97
CA GLY A 339 -50.03 -33.06 -17.92
C GLY A 339 -49.33 -34.31 -18.48
N GLY A 340 -48.96 -35.25 -17.59
CA GLY A 340 -48.70 -36.63 -17.99
C GLY A 340 -48.05 -37.51 -16.91
N ASP A 341 -48.90 -38.19 -16.15
CA ASP A 341 -48.62 -39.16 -15.08
C ASP A 341 -47.98 -40.47 -15.59
N ALA A 342 -47.02 -41.04 -14.84
CA ALA A 342 -46.79 -42.48 -14.69
C ALA A 342 -45.70 -42.79 -13.64
N THR A 343 -46.12 -43.51 -12.60
CA THR A 343 -45.37 -44.36 -11.65
C THR A 343 -44.37 -45.27 -12.39
N ILE A 344 -43.19 -45.69 -11.88
CA ILE A 344 -42.90 -46.93 -11.07
C ILE A 344 -41.49 -46.81 -10.41
N SER A 345 -41.35 -47.33 -9.19
CA SER A 345 -40.08 -47.50 -8.43
C SER A 345 -39.26 -48.76 -8.85
N PRO A 346 -38.35 -49.30 -8.03
CA PRO A 346 -36.89 -49.07 -7.98
C PRO A 346 -36.08 -50.31 -8.43
N THR A 347 -34.77 -50.21 -8.63
CA THR A 347 -33.90 -51.40 -8.61
C THR A 347 -32.50 -51.08 -8.08
N SER A 348 -32.18 -51.74 -6.98
CA SER A 348 -30.87 -51.83 -6.33
C SER A 348 -29.85 -52.58 -7.21
N GLY A 349 -28.57 -52.24 -7.05
CA GLY A 349 -27.45 -52.97 -7.65
C GLY A 349 -26.15 -52.68 -6.91
N GLU A 350 -25.79 -53.60 -6.03
CA GLU A 350 -24.64 -53.64 -5.14
C GLU A 350 -23.27 -53.83 -5.85
N ALA A 351 -22.23 -53.50 -5.07
CA ALA A 351 -20.91 -54.14 -4.96
C ALA A 351 -19.72 -53.73 -5.86
N THR A 352 -18.84 -52.94 -5.24
CA THR A 352 -17.42 -53.23 -4.89
C THR A 352 -16.48 -53.88 -5.92
N HIS A 353 -15.33 -53.25 -6.20
CA HIS A 353 -14.04 -53.95 -6.20
C HIS A 353 -12.83 -53.03 -5.95
N LEU A 354 -11.94 -53.52 -5.08
CA LEU A 354 -10.63 -52.97 -4.69
C LEU A 354 -9.61 -52.94 -5.83
N GLY A 355 -8.67 -51.99 -5.77
CA GLY A 355 -7.41 -52.01 -6.51
C GLY A 355 -6.34 -51.14 -5.84
N THR A 356 -5.41 -51.77 -5.11
CA THR A 356 -4.27 -51.20 -4.39
C THR A 356 -3.00 -51.08 -5.24
N HIS A 357 -2.31 -49.93 -5.13
CA HIS A 357 -0.86 -49.66 -5.25
C HIS A 357 -0.12 -49.91 -6.59
N PRO A 358 1.12 -49.39 -6.83
CA PRO A 358 2.00 -48.50 -6.03
C PRO A 358 2.63 -47.30 -6.80
N ASN A 359 3.28 -46.42 -6.04
CA ASN A 359 4.25 -45.39 -6.49
C ASN A 359 5.52 -46.01 -7.11
N PRO A 360 6.25 -45.26 -7.95
CA PRO A 360 7.71 -45.32 -7.95
C PRO A 360 8.41 -43.95 -7.86
N PRO A 361 9.75 -43.93 -7.60
CA PRO A 361 10.43 -42.85 -6.87
C PRO A 361 11.50 -42.05 -7.65
N ASN A 362 11.93 -40.94 -7.04
CA ASN A 362 13.26 -40.28 -7.04
C ASN A 362 13.99 -39.80 -8.31
N GLY A 363 14.53 -38.58 -8.17
CA GLY A 363 15.73 -38.03 -8.86
C GLY A 363 15.39 -37.14 -10.06
N THR A 364 15.88 -35.90 -10.21
CA THR A 364 17.19 -35.35 -9.86
C THR A 364 17.11 -33.84 -9.60
N PHE A 365 17.77 -33.45 -8.52
CA PHE A 365 18.02 -32.08 -8.08
C PHE A 365 19.28 -31.57 -8.80
N ASN A 366 19.20 -30.43 -9.48
CA ASN A 366 20.38 -29.75 -10.01
C ASN A 366 20.49 -28.38 -9.34
N GLY A 367 21.52 -28.25 -8.49
CA GLY A 367 21.86 -27.02 -7.80
C GLY A 367 22.55 -26.02 -8.72
N GLY A 368 22.17 -24.76 -8.58
CA GLY A 368 22.88 -23.61 -9.12
C GLY A 368 22.81 -22.49 -8.09
N ALA A 369 23.95 -22.23 -7.45
CA ALA A 369 24.12 -21.27 -6.38
C ALA A 369 23.75 -19.84 -6.83
N ASN A 370 23.12 -19.07 -5.94
CA ASN A 370 23.33 -17.64 -5.90
C ASN A 370 23.34 -17.15 -4.44
N LEU A 371 24.53 -16.74 -4.03
CA LEU A 371 24.83 -15.99 -2.82
C LEU A 371 24.16 -14.61 -2.93
N GLY A 372 23.46 -14.20 -1.89
CA GLY A 372 22.75 -12.92 -1.87
C GLY A 372 22.33 -12.50 -0.47
N THR A 373 23.32 -12.07 0.32
CA THR A 373 23.27 -10.96 1.28
C THR A 373 21.95 -10.69 2.01
N GLU A 374 21.78 -11.32 3.18
CA GLU A 374 20.82 -10.88 4.19
C GLU A 374 21.29 -9.57 4.84
N ALA A 375 20.53 -8.49 4.64
CA ALA A 375 20.50 -7.35 5.54
C ALA A 375 19.03 -7.07 5.87
N GLY A 376 18.61 -7.55 7.04
CA GLY A 376 17.27 -7.36 7.56
C GLY A 376 16.97 -5.88 7.83
N VAL A 377 16.03 -5.34 7.08
CA VAL A 377 15.40 -4.05 7.39
C VAL A 377 14.26 -4.31 8.39
N ARG A 378 14.48 -3.93 9.64
CA ARG A 378 13.42 -3.79 10.64
C ARG A 378 12.52 -2.61 10.23
N PRO A 379 11.19 -2.72 10.31
CA PRO A 379 10.33 -1.55 10.30
C PRO A 379 10.54 -0.81 11.64
N TYR A 380 10.81 0.49 11.54
CA TYR A 380 11.07 1.38 12.67
C TYR A 380 9.86 1.46 13.60
N ALA A 381 10.12 1.18 14.88
CA ALA A 381 9.38 1.70 16.02
C ALA A 381 9.69 3.20 16.21
#